data_AF-A0A150KMS1-F1
#
_entry.id   AF-A0A150KMS1-F1
#
_cell.length_a   1.000
_cell.length_b   1.000
_cell.length_c   1.000
_cell.angle_alpha   90.00
_cell.angle_beta   90.00
_cell.angle_gamma   90.00
#
_symmetry.space_group_name_H-M   'P 1'
#
loop_
_entity.id
_entity.type
_entity.pdbx_description
1 polymer ?
#
loop_
_entity_poly.entity_id
_entity_poly.type
_entity_poly.pdbx_seq_one_letter_code
_entity_poly.pdbx_strand_id
1 'polypeptide(L)'
;MTIFILFLSIILNIITIFAIIILYLRQNRLLTMDHSQKQTMKEMEDIFTAYIEELKDENEQFINKFKSIQNEQNSDEAIEKTSHHHPSIEKRTNEVNEVNSDNYNRMYAAKSYQNSVGMNKDLKKEVQDETGSLIDKVIFLQKKGLTNEEIAKKLNKGKTEIELMVKFQQKSLDKLD
;
A
#
# COMPACT_ATOMS: atom_id res chain seq x y z
N MET A 1 -8.89 -37.35 60.06
CA MET A 1 -7.67 -36.75 59.45
C MET A 1 -7.34 -37.35 58.08
N THR A 2 -7.25 -38.67 57.94
CA THR A 2 -6.94 -39.35 56.66
C THR A 2 -7.98 -39.13 55.55
N ILE A 3 -9.28 -39.14 55.90
CA ILE A 3 -10.38 -38.89 54.96
C ILE A 3 -10.28 -37.49 54.33
N PHE A 4 -9.92 -36.47 55.10
CA PHE A 4 -9.72 -35.11 54.59
C PHE A 4 -8.58 -35.04 53.57
N ILE A 5 -7.46 -35.72 53.86
CA ILE A 5 -6.31 -35.82 52.95
C ILE A 5 -6.69 -36.56 51.66
N LEU A 6 -7.53 -37.60 51.75
CA LEU A 6 -8.02 -38.35 50.59
C LEU A 6 -8.93 -37.50 49.71
N PHE A 7 -9.89 -36.76 50.30
CA PHE A 7 -10.71 -35.80 49.56
C PHE A 7 -9.88 -34.72 48.89
N LEU A 8 -8.89 -34.17 49.59
CA LEU A 8 -7.99 -33.15 49.04
C LEU A 8 -7.19 -33.69 47.84
N SER A 9 -6.71 -34.93 47.92
CA SER A 9 -6.02 -35.61 46.81
C SER A 9 -6.92 -35.78 45.59
N ILE A 10 -8.18 -36.19 45.77
CA ILE A 10 -9.14 -36.34 44.67
C ILE A 10 -9.41 -35.00 44.00
N ILE A 11 -9.63 -33.94 44.78
CA ILE A 11 -9.88 -32.59 44.27
C ILE A 11 -8.68 -32.08 43.46
N LEU A 12 -7.47 -32.30 43.98
CA LEU A 12 -6.24 -31.90 43.29
C LEU A 12 -6.07 -32.63 41.96
N ASN A 13 -6.37 -33.93 41.92
CA ASN A 13 -6.34 -34.72 40.69
C ASN A 13 -7.35 -34.21 39.65
N ILE A 14 -8.58 -33.87 40.06
CA ILE A 14 -9.59 -33.28 39.16
C ILE A 14 -9.09 -31.96 38.56
N ILE A 15 -8.47 -31.10 39.38
CA ILE A 15 -7.87 -29.84 38.93
C ILE A 15 -6.74 -30.10 37.93
N THR A 16 -5.88 -31.09 38.17
CA THR A 16 -4.81 -31.47 37.25
C THR A 16 -5.35 -31.95 35.90
N ILE A 17 -6.36 -32.81 35.91
CA ILE A 17 -7.01 -33.29 34.67
C ILE A 17 -7.63 -32.12 33.91
N PHE A 18 -8.29 -31.20 34.63
CA PHE A 18 -8.87 -30.00 34.02
C PHE A 18 -7.80 -29.09 33.40
N ALA A 19 -6.67 -28.90 34.08
CA ALA A 19 -5.54 -28.14 33.55
C ALA A 19 -4.95 -28.78 32.28
N ILE A 20 -4.83 -30.11 32.24
CA ILE A 20 -4.40 -30.86 31.05
C ILE A 20 -5.35 -30.63 29.87
N ILE A 21 -6.67 -30.68 30.10
CA ILE A 21 -7.68 -30.45 29.06
C ILE A 21 -7.57 -29.02 28.51
N ILE A 22 -7.44 -28.01 29.38
CA ILE A 22 -7.28 -26.61 28.96
C ILE A 22 -6.01 -26.44 28.12
N LEU A 23 -4.89 -27.04 28.53
CA LEU A 23 -3.64 -26.98 27.78
C LEU A 23 -3.76 -27.65 26.41
N TYR A 24 -4.40 -28.82 26.34
CA TYR A 24 -4.66 -29.53 25.08
C TYR A 24 -5.50 -28.68 24.11
N LEU A 25 -6.57 -28.05 24.59
CA LEU A 25 -7.41 -27.16 23.78
C LEU A 25 -6.63 -25.93 23.28
N ARG A 26 -5.84 -25.30 24.15
CA ARG A 26 -5.01 -24.14 23.80
C ARG A 26 -3.95 -24.51 22.76
N GLN A 27 -3.33 -25.67 22.89
CA GLN A 27 -2.31 -26.16 21.96
C GLN A 27 -2.91 -26.51 20.60
N ASN A 28 -4.08 -27.16 20.57
CA ASN A 28 -4.77 -27.50 19.33
C ASN A 28 -5.17 -26.24 18.53
N ARG A 29 -5.63 -25.19 19.22
CA ARG A 29 -5.94 -23.90 18.58
C ARG A 29 -4.71 -23.28 17.91
N LEU A 30 -3.56 -23.28 18.58
CA LEU A 30 -2.32 -22.72 18.02
C LEU A 30 -1.86 -23.48 16.76
N LEU A 31 -1.96 -24.81 16.75
CA LEU A 31 -1.59 -25.62 15.59
C LEU A 31 -2.49 -25.34 14.37
N THR A 32 -3.80 -25.16 14.57
CA THR A 32 -4.72 -24.80 13.48
C THR A 32 -4.43 -23.41 12.90
N MET A 33 -3.96 -22.48 13.73
CA MET A 33 -3.60 -21.13 13.30
C MET A 33 -2.41 -21.15 12.33
N ASP A 34 -1.38 -21.97 12.58
CA ASP A 34 -0.21 -22.08 11.71
C ASP A 34 -0.57 -22.57 10.29
N HIS A 35 -1.45 -23.57 10.19
CA HIS A 35 -1.88 -24.08 8.89
C HIS A 35 -2.70 -23.06 8.11
N SER A 36 -3.65 -22.38 8.77
CA SER A 36 -4.41 -21.30 8.14
C SER A 36 -3.52 -20.13 7.72
N GLN A 37 -2.50 -19.79 8.51
CA GLN A 37 -1.58 -18.70 8.20
C GLN A 37 -0.75 -18.98 6.94
N LYS A 38 -0.27 -20.22 6.77
CA LYS A 38 0.45 -20.63 5.55
C LYS A 38 -0.45 -20.57 4.31
N GLN A 39 -1.71 -20.95 4.45
CA GLN A 39 -2.67 -20.87 3.36
C GLN A 39 -2.98 -19.40 3.00
N THR A 40 -3.25 -18.55 3.98
CA THR A 40 -3.46 -17.11 3.76
C THR A 40 -2.23 -16.45 3.13
N MET A 41 -1.02 -16.84 3.51
CA MET A 41 0.21 -16.33 2.89
C MET A 41 0.28 -16.69 1.40
N LYS A 42 -0.08 -17.92 1.04
CA LYS A 42 -0.09 -18.37 -0.36
C LYS A 42 -1.13 -17.59 -1.18
N GLU A 43 -2.34 -17.46 -0.65
CA GLU A 43 -3.41 -16.67 -1.30
C GLU A 43 -3.00 -15.20 -1.47
N MET A 44 -2.25 -14.66 -0.50
CA MET A 44 -1.70 -13.30 -0.56
C MET A 44 -0.62 -13.17 -1.64
N GLU A 45 0.29 -14.14 -1.77
CA GLU A 45 1.31 -14.17 -2.82
C GLU A 45 0.68 -14.20 -4.22
N ASP A 46 -0.37 -15.00 -4.42
CA ASP A 46 -1.10 -15.07 -5.69
C ASP A 46 -1.76 -13.73 -6.04
N ILE A 47 -2.39 -13.07 -5.06
CA ILE A 47 -3.00 -11.74 -5.24
C ILE A 47 -1.94 -10.68 -5.54
N PHE A 48 -0.81 -10.68 -4.83
CA PHE A 48 0.27 -9.73 -5.08
C PHE A 48 0.88 -9.93 -6.46
N THR A 49 1.03 -11.17 -6.91
CA THR A 49 1.53 -11.47 -8.25
C THR A 49 0.61 -10.89 -9.31
N ALA A 50 -0.70 -11.14 -9.20
CA ALA A 50 -1.70 -10.56 -10.11
C ALA A 50 -1.70 -9.03 -10.06
N TYR A 51 -1.55 -8.44 -8.88
CA TYR A 51 -1.52 -6.98 -8.72
C TYR A 51 -0.24 -6.34 -9.27
N ILE A 52 0.93 -6.97 -9.07
CA ILE A 52 2.20 -6.49 -9.64
C ILE A 52 2.16 -6.60 -11.17
N GLU A 53 1.52 -7.63 -11.71
CA GLU A 53 1.29 -7.78 -13.14
C GLU A 53 0.37 -6.67 -13.68
N GLU A 54 -0.75 -6.39 -13.00
CA GLU A 54 -1.67 -5.30 -13.33
C GLU A 54 -0.97 -3.93 -13.29
N LEU A 55 -0.22 -3.64 -12.22
CA LEU A 55 0.56 -2.41 -12.11
C LEU A 55 1.64 -2.28 -13.18
N LYS A 56 2.29 -3.39 -13.56
CA LYS A 56 3.28 -3.40 -14.62
C LYS A 56 2.62 -3.08 -15.96
N ASP A 57 1.48 -3.69 -16.24
CA ASP A 57 0.70 -3.43 -17.46
C ASP A 57 0.22 -1.97 -17.50
N GLU A 58 -0.32 -1.44 -16.40
CA GLU A 58 -0.72 -0.03 -16.30
C GLU A 58 0.46 0.92 -16.54
N ASN A 59 1.64 0.61 -15.99
CA ASN A 59 2.85 1.41 -16.21
C ASN A 59 3.31 1.37 -17.67
N GLU A 60 3.23 0.21 -18.32
CA GLU A 60 3.55 0.06 -19.74
C GLU A 60 2.55 0.83 -20.63
N GLN A 61 1.25 0.74 -20.32
CA GLN A 61 0.22 1.54 -20.99
C GLN A 61 0.45 3.04 -20.80
N PHE A 62 0.85 3.49 -19.61
CA PHE A 62 1.18 4.88 -19.34
C PHE A 62 2.38 5.35 -20.16
N ILE A 63 3.48 4.58 -20.16
CA ILE A 63 4.68 4.88 -20.97
C ILE A 63 4.33 4.94 -22.46
N ASN A 64 3.48 4.03 -22.95
CA ASN A 64 3.07 4.00 -24.35
C ASN A 64 2.21 5.21 -24.73
N LYS A 65 1.24 5.59 -23.88
CA LYS A 65 0.43 6.82 -24.06
C LYS A 65 1.29 8.08 -24.02
N PHE A 66 2.29 8.12 -23.14
CA PHE A 66 3.22 9.25 -23.06
C PHE A 66 4.10 9.36 -24.32
N LYS A 67 4.63 8.22 -24.81
CA LYS A 67 5.41 8.16 -26.05
C LYS A 67 4.58 8.55 -27.27
N SER A 68 3.33 8.11 -27.37
CA SER A 68 2.46 8.46 -28.50
C SER A 68 2.15 9.97 -28.54
N ILE A 69 1.87 10.58 -27.39
CA ILE A 69 1.66 12.03 -27.29
C ILE A 69 2.93 12.83 -27.66
N GLN A 70 4.11 12.34 -27.27
CA GLN A 70 5.38 13.00 -27.62
C GLN A 70 5.73 12.87 -29.12
N ASN A 71 5.28 11.81 -29.79
CA ASN A 71 5.54 11.58 -31.21
C ASN A 71 4.56 12.33 -32.13
N GLU A 72 3.30 12.52 -31.71
CA GLU A 72 2.31 13.32 -32.43
C GLU A 72 2.66 14.83 -32.44
N GLN A 73 3.42 15.34 -31.46
CA GLN A 73 3.90 16.73 -31.47
C GLN A 73 5.03 17.02 -32.47
N ASN A 74 5.62 16.01 -33.13
CA ASN A 74 6.70 16.19 -34.11
C ASN A 74 6.26 16.03 -35.57
N SER A 75 4.96 15.90 -35.86
CA SER A 75 4.46 15.55 -37.21
C SER A 75 3.47 16.54 -37.83
N ASP A 76 3.34 17.75 -37.28
CA ASP A 76 2.44 18.81 -37.80
C ASP A 76 3.16 20.08 -38.30
N GLU A 77 4.39 19.97 -38.82
CA GLU A 77 4.97 21.07 -39.63
C GLU A 77 5.69 20.53 -40.88
N ALA A 78 4.91 20.26 -41.93
CA ALA A 78 5.42 20.22 -43.29
C ALA A 78 4.36 20.76 -44.25
N ILE A 79 4.46 22.05 -44.59
CA ILE A 79 4.47 22.65 -45.94
C ILE A 79 4.16 24.14 -45.76
N GLU A 80 5.19 25.00 -45.79
CA GLU A 80 5.29 26.01 -46.85
C GLU A 80 6.71 26.59 -46.90
N LYS A 81 7.31 26.58 -48.11
CA LYS A 81 8.62 27.13 -48.41
C LYS A 81 8.45 28.58 -48.87
N THR A 82 9.19 29.53 -48.29
CA THR A 82 9.91 30.57 -49.08
C THR A 82 11.03 31.28 -48.30
N SER A 83 12.24 31.11 -48.83
CA SER A 83 13.34 32.07 -48.99
C SER A 83 14.23 32.58 -47.83
N HIS A 84 15.51 32.17 -47.99
CA HIS A 84 16.78 32.86 -47.68
C HIS A 84 17.14 32.96 -46.18
N HIS A 85 18.30 32.53 -45.69
CA HIS A 85 19.66 32.74 -46.20
C HIS A 85 20.61 31.79 -45.43
N HIS A 86 21.49 31.09 -46.15
CA HIS A 86 22.65 30.41 -45.57
C HIS A 86 23.84 31.39 -45.67
N PRO A 87 24.78 31.41 -44.70
CA PRO A 87 25.98 30.62 -44.96
C PRO A 87 26.55 29.93 -43.71
N SER A 88 26.50 28.60 -43.75
CA SER A 88 27.63 27.66 -43.65
C SER A 88 28.81 28.04 -42.74
N ILE A 89 29.08 27.19 -41.74
CA ILE A 89 30.43 26.65 -41.55
C ILE A 89 30.36 25.13 -41.43
N GLU A 90 31.14 24.51 -42.30
CA GLU A 90 31.39 23.09 -42.46
C GLU A 90 32.61 22.67 -41.62
N LYS A 91 32.54 21.46 -41.04
CA LYS A 91 33.63 20.55 -40.62
C LYS A 91 34.55 20.89 -39.42
N ARG A 92 34.43 19.95 -38.46
CA ARG A 92 35.45 19.15 -37.77
C ARG A 92 36.00 19.61 -36.40
N THR A 93 36.00 18.58 -35.54
CA THR A 93 36.92 18.22 -34.44
C THR A 93 36.73 18.83 -33.05
N ASN A 94 36.45 17.91 -32.13
CA ASN A 94 36.88 17.82 -30.73
C ASN A 94 35.86 18.17 -29.64
N GLU A 95 35.41 17.08 -28.99
CA GLU A 95 35.25 16.88 -27.55
C GLU A 95 34.23 17.69 -26.73
N VAL A 96 33.68 16.95 -25.76
CA VAL A 96 33.02 17.34 -24.51
C VAL A 96 31.54 17.78 -24.58
N ASN A 97 30.64 16.84 -24.28
CA ASN A 97 29.97 16.75 -22.96
C ASN A 97 28.80 15.77 -23.04
N GLU A 98 29.07 14.56 -22.56
CA GLU A 98 28.09 13.56 -22.18
C GLU A 98 27.25 14.15 -21.03
N VAL A 99 26.02 14.59 -21.34
CA VAL A 99 25.10 15.10 -20.33
C VAL A 99 24.71 13.92 -19.44
N ASN A 100 25.30 13.93 -18.26
CA ASN A 100 25.31 12.89 -17.25
C ASN A 100 23.89 12.61 -16.71
N SER A 101 23.14 11.77 -17.44
CA SER A 101 21.77 11.32 -17.14
C SER A 101 21.67 10.56 -15.81
N ASP A 102 22.79 9.97 -15.35
CA ASP A 102 22.85 9.16 -14.14
C ASP A 102 22.67 9.97 -12.85
N ASN A 103 22.98 11.28 -12.88
CA ASN A 103 22.90 12.13 -11.70
C ASN A 103 21.47 12.57 -11.37
N TYR A 104 20.62 12.75 -12.38
CA TYR A 104 19.22 13.13 -12.18
C TYR A 104 18.42 11.97 -11.55
N ASN A 105 18.67 10.75 -12.01
CA ASN A 105 18.04 9.54 -11.47
C ASN A 105 18.49 9.24 -10.03
N ARG A 106 19.78 9.43 -9.73
CA ARG A 106 20.32 9.25 -8.37
C ARG A 106 19.75 10.26 -7.38
N MET A 107 19.61 11.52 -7.81
CA MET A 107 19.06 12.57 -6.94
C MET A 107 17.57 12.37 -6.66
N TYR A 108 16.79 11.92 -7.66
CA TYR A 108 15.38 11.62 -7.48
C TYR A 108 15.13 10.41 -6.57
N ALA A 109 15.93 9.34 -6.73
CA ALA A 109 15.90 8.17 -5.85
C ALA A 109 16.28 8.53 -4.40
N ALA A 110 17.36 9.28 -4.20
CA ALA A 110 17.79 9.70 -2.86
C ALA A 110 16.71 10.55 -2.14
N LYS A 111 16.03 11.43 -2.88
CA LYS A 111 14.96 12.28 -2.33
C LYS A 111 13.72 11.48 -1.92
N SER A 112 13.40 10.42 -2.65
CA SER A 112 12.26 9.54 -2.32
C SER A 112 12.53 8.66 -1.08
N TYR A 113 13.78 8.23 -0.86
CA TYR A 113 14.18 7.56 0.39
C TYR A 113 14.26 8.50 1.60
N GLN A 114 14.65 9.77 1.42
CA GLN A 114 14.61 10.75 2.52
C GLN A 114 13.18 11.08 2.96
N ASN A 115 12.23 11.10 2.03
CA ASN A 115 10.83 11.42 2.34
C ASN A 115 10.14 10.32 3.17
N SER A 116 10.56 9.05 3.06
CA SER A 116 10.01 7.95 3.88
C SER A 116 10.58 7.92 5.30
N VAL A 117 11.81 8.40 5.51
CA VAL A 117 12.45 8.50 6.84
C VAL A 117 11.99 9.76 7.59
N GLY A 118 11.56 10.81 6.88
CA GLY A 118 11.01 12.05 7.46
C GLY A 118 9.62 11.92 8.10
N MET A 119 8.79 10.98 7.64
CA MET A 119 7.42 10.79 8.17
C MET A 119 7.38 10.15 9.58
N ASN A 120 8.50 9.62 10.08
CA ASN A 120 8.56 8.93 11.38
C ASN A 120 9.04 9.81 12.55
N LYS A 121 9.42 11.07 12.32
CA LYS A 121 10.05 11.91 13.36
C LYS A 121 9.12 12.91 14.05
N ASP A 122 7.90 13.12 13.53
CA ASP A 122 6.93 14.08 14.08
C ASP A 122 5.72 13.45 14.80
N LEU A 123 5.74 12.15 15.10
CA LEU A 123 4.65 11.45 15.79
C LEU A 123 4.85 11.27 17.31
N LYS A 124 5.73 12.05 17.95
CA LYS A 124 6.06 11.87 19.38
C LYS A 124 5.61 12.98 20.33
N LYS A 125 4.74 13.90 19.90
CA LYS A 125 4.00 14.78 20.82
C LYS A 125 2.55 14.86 20.36
N GLU A 126 1.65 14.69 21.33
CA GLU A 126 0.19 14.60 21.21
C GLU A 126 -0.36 13.21 20.84
N VAL A 127 -0.12 12.25 21.74
CA VAL A 127 -1.03 11.11 21.92
C VAL A 127 -1.91 11.44 23.13
N GLN A 128 -3.02 12.13 22.89
CA GLN A 128 -4.16 12.13 23.78
C GLN A 128 -5.42 12.16 22.91
N ASP A 129 -6.15 11.05 22.97
CA ASP A 129 -7.52 10.83 22.48
C ASP A 129 -7.80 11.09 21.00
N GLU A 130 -7.79 10.00 20.22
CA GLU A 130 -8.80 9.61 19.22
C GLU A 130 -8.23 8.49 18.35
N THR A 131 -8.10 7.31 18.93
CA THR A 131 -7.73 6.06 18.23
C THR A 131 -8.90 5.54 17.38
N GLY A 132 -9.29 6.32 16.39
CA GLY A 132 -9.94 5.81 15.20
C GLY A 132 -8.94 5.90 14.06
N SER A 133 -8.63 4.78 13.40
CA SER A 133 -7.91 4.79 12.13
C SER A 133 -8.59 5.80 11.20
N LEU A 134 -7.86 6.42 10.27
CA LEU A 134 -8.45 7.35 9.29
C LEU A 134 -9.69 6.76 8.60
N ILE A 135 -9.69 5.43 8.44
CA ILE A 135 -10.79 4.61 7.95
C ILE A 135 -12.03 4.68 8.86
N ASP A 136 -11.86 4.60 10.19
CA ASP A 136 -12.95 4.72 11.17
C ASP A 136 -13.63 6.10 11.10
N LYS A 137 -12.84 7.15 10.86
CA LYS A 137 -13.36 8.51 10.66
C LYS A 137 -14.17 8.61 9.36
N VAL A 138 -13.71 7.99 8.27
CA VAL A 138 -14.44 7.92 7.00
C VAL A 138 -15.76 7.17 7.16
N ILE A 139 -15.75 6.00 7.82
CA ILE A 139 -16.96 5.19 8.11
C ILE A 139 -17.97 5.97 8.92
N PHE A 140 -17.51 6.64 9.98
CA PHE A 140 -18.39 7.40 10.85
C PHE A 140 -19.08 8.56 10.10
N LEU A 141 -18.34 9.23 9.22
CA LEU A 141 -18.89 10.32 8.40
C LEU A 141 -19.84 9.79 7.31
N GLN A 142 -19.55 8.61 6.74
CA GLN A 142 -20.44 7.96 5.79
C GLN A 142 -21.73 7.47 6.45
N LYS A 143 -21.66 6.90 7.67
CA LYS A 143 -22.84 6.52 8.46
C LYS A 143 -23.71 7.72 8.84
N LYS A 144 -23.13 8.91 8.91
CA LYS A 144 -23.87 10.17 9.09
C LYS A 144 -24.53 10.68 7.79
N GLY A 145 -24.38 9.97 6.68
CA GLY A 145 -25.02 10.30 5.40
C GLY A 145 -24.33 11.42 4.62
N LEU A 146 -23.09 11.80 4.98
CA LEU A 146 -22.35 12.81 4.23
C LEU A 146 -21.89 12.27 2.88
N THR A 147 -21.83 13.15 1.88
CA THR A 147 -21.34 12.79 0.55
C THR A 147 -19.82 12.62 0.55
N ASN A 148 -19.30 11.78 -0.35
CA ASN A 148 -17.86 11.51 -0.46
C ASN A 148 -17.03 12.80 -0.65
N GLU A 149 -17.61 13.85 -1.25
CA GLU A 149 -16.96 15.16 -1.43
C GLU A 149 -16.83 15.96 -0.13
N GLU A 150 -17.85 15.91 0.73
CA GLU A 150 -17.83 16.59 2.02
C GLU A 150 -16.86 15.91 2.99
N ILE A 151 -16.78 14.58 2.92
CA ILE A 151 -15.81 13.78 3.68
C ILE A 151 -14.38 14.13 3.23
N ALA A 152 -14.15 14.22 1.92
CA ALA A 152 -12.86 14.62 1.35
C ALA A 152 -12.42 16.02 1.81
N LYS A 153 -13.34 17.01 1.77
CA LYS A 153 -13.08 18.36 2.28
C LYS A 153 -12.79 18.37 3.79
N LYS A 154 -13.52 17.57 4.58
CA LYS A 154 -13.39 17.54 6.03
C LYS A 154 -12.10 16.85 6.51
N LEU A 155 -11.63 15.85 5.78
CA LEU A 155 -10.42 15.10 6.09
C LEU A 155 -9.17 15.61 5.35
N ASN A 156 -9.31 16.65 4.53
CA ASN A 156 -8.26 17.19 3.66
C ASN A 156 -7.65 16.07 2.79
N LYS A 157 -8.52 15.33 2.10
CA LYS A 157 -8.21 14.20 1.21
C LYS A 157 -8.85 14.41 -0.15
N GLY A 158 -8.35 13.68 -1.15
CA GLY A 158 -8.95 13.68 -2.48
C GLY A 158 -10.31 12.97 -2.48
N LYS A 159 -11.26 13.42 -3.33
CA LYS A 159 -12.54 12.72 -3.55
C LYS A 159 -12.32 11.25 -3.93
N THR A 160 -11.34 11.01 -4.79
CA THR A 160 -10.94 9.67 -5.25
C THR A 160 -10.37 8.83 -4.11
N GLU A 161 -9.60 9.42 -3.20
CA GLU A 161 -9.01 8.69 -2.06
C GLU A 161 -10.08 8.21 -1.08
N ILE A 162 -11.08 9.07 -0.79
CA ILE A 162 -12.22 8.69 0.05
C ILE A 162 -13.09 7.64 -0.62
N GLU A 163 -13.38 7.79 -1.92
CA GLU A 163 -14.13 6.79 -2.68
C GLU A 163 -13.42 5.43 -2.69
N LEU A 164 -12.10 5.45 -2.84
CA LEU A 164 -11.28 4.26 -2.81
C LEU A 164 -11.29 3.60 -1.42
N MET A 165 -11.13 4.38 -0.35
CA MET A 165 -11.23 3.89 1.04
C MET A 165 -12.57 3.19 1.31
N VAL A 166 -13.67 3.78 0.84
CA VAL A 166 -15.02 3.20 0.99
C VAL A 166 -15.17 1.90 0.19
N LYS A 167 -14.69 1.85 -1.05
CA LYS A 167 -14.77 0.65 -1.90
C LYS A 167 -13.94 -0.52 -1.34
N PHE A 168 -12.74 -0.24 -0.84
CA PHE A 168 -11.91 -1.27 -0.19
C PHE A 168 -12.60 -1.88 1.01
N GLN A 169 -13.30 -1.07 1.79
CA GLN A 169 -14.03 -1.57 2.95
C GLN A 169 -15.28 -2.37 2.55
N GLN A 170 -16.07 -1.90 1.59
CA GLN A 170 -17.23 -2.66 1.11
C GLN A 170 -16.82 -4.05 0.60
N LYS A 171 -15.75 -4.12 -0.21
CA LYS A 171 -15.20 -5.38 -0.71
C LYS A 171 -14.64 -6.28 0.40
N SER A 172 -14.24 -5.71 1.54
CA SER A 172 -13.81 -6.48 2.72
C SER A 172 -14.99 -7.04 3.54
N LEU A 173 -16.15 -6.38 3.52
CA LEU A 173 -17.37 -6.83 4.20
C LEU A 173 -18.13 -7.89 3.38
N ASP A 174 -18.12 -7.78 2.05
CA ASP A 174 -18.76 -8.72 1.11
C ASP A 174 -18.10 -10.11 1.05
N LYS A 175 -16.93 -10.28 1.67
CA LYS A 175 -16.20 -11.56 1.76
C LYS A 175 -16.50 -12.34 3.04
N LEU A 176 -17.42 -11.87 3.89
CA LEU A 176 -17.81 -12.52 5.15
C LEU A 176 -19.16 -13.25 5.10
N ASP A 177 -19.89 -13.19 3.99
CA ASP A 177 -21.09 -13.98 3.71
C ASP A 177 -20.81 -15.05 2.63
#